data_AF-A0A9C7Z7H1-F1
#
_entry.id   AF-A0A9C7Z7H1-F1
#
_cell.length_a   1.000
_cell.length_b   1.000
_cell.length_c   1.000
_cell.angle_alpha   90.00
_cell.angle_beta   90.00
_cell.angle_gamma   90.00
#
_symmetry.space_group_name_H-M   'P 1'
#
loop_
_entity.id
_entity.type
_entity.pdbx_description
1 polymer ?
#
loop_
_entity_poly.entity_id
_entity_poly.type
_entity_poly.pdbx_seq_one_letter_code
_entity_poly.pdbx_strand_id
1 'polypeptide(L)'
;MNNNTPLWRNRNFVLVWAGQSLSMFGSRLTYIALLWWVLEKTGSAAALAGVAIASALPTLFLGPIAGVFIDRLDRRKLMLAMDLVNGIIIGTAATLLLIGRLQVWEIYLFTALASTATLFHRPSLQSSIPNLVPGEQLTKANSLYQISAGAAGIAGPAVGGILVGM
;
A
#
# COMPACT_ATOMS: atom_id res chain seq x y z
N MET A 1 8.61 -8.30 28.94
CA MET A 1 9.56 -8.25 27.79
C MET A 1 10.70 -7.33 28.19
N ASN A 2 11.96 -7.69 27.91
CA ASN A 2 13.11 -6.91 28.37
C ASN A 2 13.21 -5.61 27.53
N ASN A 3 13.13 -4.42 28.17
CA ASN A 3 13.03 -3.12 27.48
C ASN A 3 14.27 -2.77 26.62
N ASN A 4 15.36 -3.52 26.76
CA ASN A 4 16.62 -3.34 26.03
C ASN A 4 16.82 -4.30 24.85
N THR A 5 15.84 -5.15 24.51
CA THR A 5 16.00 -6.04 23.36
C THR A 5 15.94 -5.20 22.08
N PRO A 6 16.99 -5.18 21.25
CA PRO A 6 16.96 -4.36 20.04
C PRO A 6 15.88 -4.86 19.07
N LEU A 7 15.21 -3.93 18.39
CA LEU A 7 14.07 -4.19 17.50
C LEU A 7 14.33 -5.30 16.48
N TRP A 8 15.53 -5.36 15.90
CA TRP A 8 15.93 -6.39 14.92
C TRP A 8 15.97 -7.81 15.50
N ARG A 9 16.03 -7.96 16.84
CA ARG A 9 16.05 -9.26 17.53
C ARG A 9 14.65 -9.70 17.95
N ASN A 10 13.67 -8.80 17.86
CA ASN A 10 12.26 -9.12 18.06
C ASN A 10 11.67 -9.69 16.76
N ARG A 11 11.66 -11.03 16.65
CA ARG A 11 11.23 -11.74 15.45
C ARG A 11 9.81 -11.36 15.00
N ASN A 12 8.89 -11.14 15.93
CA ASN A 12 7.51 -10.77 15.60
C ASN A 12 7.44 -9.37 14.99
N PHE A 13 8.20 -8.41 15.54
CA PHE A 13 8.32 -7.08 14.97
C PHE A 13 8.95 -7.12 13.56
N VAL A 14 10.06 -7.83 13.39
CA VAL A 14 10.77 -7.91 12.10
C VAL A 14 9.89 -8.54 11.01
N LEU A 15 9.15 -9.61 11.33
CA LEU A 15 8.24 -10.25 10.36
C LEU A 15 7.14 -9.30 9.90
N VAL A 16 6.50 -8.60 10.84
CA VAL A 16 5.43 -7.63 10.50
C VAL A 16 6.01 -6.45 9.72
N TRP A 17 7.12 -5.87 10.18
CA TRP A 17 7.76 -4.74 9.52
C TRP A 17 8.24 -5.09 8.10
N ALA A 18 8.87 -6.24 7.89
CA ALA A 18 9.31 -6.69 6.58
C ALA A 18 8.13 -6.95 5.64
N GLY A 19 7.09 -7.64 6.11
CA GLY A 19 5.89 -7.91 5.32
C GLY A 19 5.16 -6.63 4.89
N GLN A 20 4.99 -5.68 5.81
CA GLN A 20 4.40 -4.38 5.50
C GLN A 20 5.29 -3.57 4.55
N SER A 21 6.60 -3.53 4.78
CA SER A 21 7.54 -2.83 3.89
C SER A 21 7.49 -3.38 2.47
N LEU A 22 7.44 -4.71 2.32
CA LEU A 22 7.32 -5.37 1.02
C LEU A 22 5.97 -5.08 0.35
N SER A 23 4.87 -5.12 1.12
CA SER A 23 3.53 -4.79 0.62
C SER A 23 3.44 -3.34 0.12
N MET A 24 4.00 -2.40 0.88
CA MET A 24 4.08 -0.99 0.48
C MET A 24 4.89 -0.81 -0.80
N PHE A 25 6.04 -1.47 -0.88
CA PHE A 25 6.91 -1.41 -2.06
C PHE A 25 6.22 -1.99 -3.30
N GLY A 26 5.65 -3.20 -3.18
CA GLY A 26 4.89 -3.84 -4.26
C GLY A 26 3.72 -2.98 -4.73
N SER A 27 2.93 -2.42 -3.80
CA SER A 27 1.81 -1.54 -4.14
C SER A 27 2.26 -0.29 -4.90
N ARG A 28 3.38 0.33 -4.51
CA ARG A 28 3.96 1.51 -5.19
C ARG A 28 4.45 1.15 -6.59
N LEU A 29 5.14 0.02 -6.73
CA LEU A 29 5.58 -0.49 -8.03
C LEU A 29 4.40 -0.77 -8.96
N THR A 30 3.39 -1.49 -8.48
CA THR A 30 2.18 -1.81 -9.26
C THR A 30 1.47 -0.55 -9.71
N TYR A 31 1.32 0.45 -8.84
CA TYR A 31 0.69 1.72 -9.22
C TYR A 31 1.41 2.39 -10.39
N ILE A 32 2.75 2.39 -10.38
CA ILE A 32 3.56 3.03 -11.44
C ILE A 32 3.54 2.20 -12.72
N ALA A 33 3.62 0.87 -12.61
CA ALA A 33 3.48 -0.03 -13.76
C ALA A 33 2.12 0.15 -14.46
N LEU A 34 1.03 0.30 -13.69
CA LEU A 34 -0.30 0.55 -14.23
C LEU A 34 -0.40 1.94 -14.89
N LEU A 35 0.17 2.98 -14.29
CA LEU A 35 0.25 4.31 -14.93
C LEU A 35 1.01 4.22 -16.25
N TRP A 36 2.16 3.57 -16.27
CA TRP A 36 2.94 3.40 -17.49
C TRP A 36 2.16 2.65 -18.57
N TRP A 37 1.53 1.53 -18.21
CA TRP A 37 0.72 0.75 -19.14
C TRP A 37 -0.43 1.56 -19.73
N VAL A 38 -1.11 2.40 -18.92
CA VAL A 38 -2.15 3.31 -19.43
C VAL A 38 -1.58 4.32 -20.41
N LEU A 39 -0.42 4.90 -20.10
CA LEU A 39 0.25 5.85 -20.99
C LEU A 39 0.61 5.19 -22.32
N GLU A 40 1.23 4.01 -22.30
CA GLU A 40 1.62 3.27 -23.50
C GLU A 40 0.40 2.88 -24.34
N LYS A 41 -0.69 2.44 -23.68
CA LYS A 41 -1.89 1.99 -24.38
C LYS A 41 -2.73 3.12 -24.97
N THR A 42 -2.75 4.28 -24.33
CA THR A 42 -3.65 5.39 -24.70
C THR A 42 -2.94 6.60 -25.30
N GLY A 43 -1.65 6.78 -25.02
CA GLY A 43 -0.89 8.00 -25.34
C GLY A 43 -1.41 9.26 -24.64
N SER A 44 -2.33 9.15 -23.67
CA SER A 44 -3.12 10.27 -23.18
C SER A 44 -2.79 10.66 -21.74
N ALA A 45 -2.31 11.90 -21.57
CA ALA A 45 -2.14 12.50 -20.25
C ALA A 45 -3.48 12.61 -19.48
N ALA A 46 -4.60 12.76 -20.18
CA ALA A 46 -5.92 12.79 -19.55
C ALA A 46 -6.31 11.43 -18.94
N ALA A 47 -5.92 10.31 -19.58
CA ALA A 47 -6.14 8.98 -19.02
C ALA A 47 -5.32 8.76 -17.74
N LEU A 48 -4.07 9.25 -17.70
CA LEU A 48 -3.26 9.24 -16.47
C LEU A 48 -3.89 10.06 -15.35
N ALA A 49 -4.39 11.26 -15.66
CA ALA A 49 -5.12 12.08 -14.70
C ALA A 49 -6.37 11.34 -14.17
N GLY A 50 -7.05 10.58 -15.04
CA GLY A 50 -8.15 9.70 -14.65
C GLY A 50 -7.75 8.67 -13.58
N VAL A 51 -6.59 8.02 -13.71
CA VAL A 51 -6.07 7.09 -12.70
C VAL A 51 -5.82 7.79 -11.37
N ALA A 52 -5.19 8.97 -11.40
CA ALA A 52 -4.92 9.76 -10.21
C ALA A 52 -6.22 10.19 -9.50
N ILE A 53 -7.21 10.67 -10.25
CA ILE A 53 -8.54 11.02 -9.73
C ILE A 53 -9.20 9.79 -9.12
N ALA A 54 -9.21 8.65 -9.83
CA ALA A 54 -9.79 7.41 -9.33
C ALA A 54 -9.16 6.95 -8.00
N SER A 55 -7.86 7.16 -7.81
CA SER A 55 -7.17 6.87 -6.53
C SER A 55 -7.52 7.86 -5.41
N ALA A 56 -7.84 9.10 -5.75
CA ALA A 56 -8.16 10.15 -4.78
C ALA A 56 -9.61 10.09 -4.28
N LEU A 57 -10.56 9.72 -5.17
CA LEU A 57 -11.99 9.68 -4.85
C LEU A 57 -12.33 8.86 -3.59
N PRO A 58 -11.85 7.60 -3.42
CA PRO A 58 -12.14 6.84 -2.23
C PRO A 58 -11.64 7.52 -0.96
N THR A 59 -10.44 8.11 -1.00
CA THR A 59 -9.88 8.82 0.15
C THR A 59 -10.73 10.05 0.50
N LEU A 60 -11.22 10.77 -0.51
CA LEU A 60 -12.06 11.96 -0.32
C LEU A 60 -13.43 11.63 0.28
N PHE A 61 -14.11 10.60 -0.24
CA PHE A 61 -15.48 10.25 0.15
C PHE A 61 -15.52 9.33 1.37
N LEU A 62 -14.64 8.32 1.41
CA LEU A 62 -14.60 7.34 2.48
C LEU A 62 -13.72 7.80 3.65
N GLY A 63 -12.82 8.78 3.46
CA GLY A 63 -11.95 9.30 4.52
C GLY A 63 -12.67 9.68 5.81
N PRO A 64 -13.69 10.56 5.76
CA PRO A 64 -14.46 10.95 6.94
C PRO A 64 -15.20 9.77 7.61
N ILE A 65 -15.67 8.83 6.80
CA ILE A 65 -16.45 7.67 7.25
C ILE A 65 -15.52 6.61 7.86
N ALA A 66 -14.34 6.42 7.28
CA ALA A 66 -13.35 5.44 7.70
C ALA A 66 -12.90 5.70 9.14
N GLY A 67 -12.77 6.95 9.57
CA GLY A 67 -12.47 7.28 10.98
C GLY A 67 -13.46 6.64 11.96
N VAL A 68 -14.75 6.72 11.68
CA VAL A 68 -15.81 6.14 12.53
C VAL A 68 -15.72 4.61 12.58
N PHE A 69 -15.43 3.95 11.45
CA PHE A 69 -15.29 2.49 11.39
C PHE A 69 -13.98 2.00 12.04
N ILE A 70 -12.88 2.75 11.88
CA ILE A 70 -11.57 2.45 12.46
C ILE A 70 -11.62 2.49 13.99
N ASP A 71 -12.50 3.32 14.57
CA ASP A 71 -12.66 3.42 16.01
C ASP A 71 -13.56 2.34 16.62
N ARG A 72 -14.41 1.69 15.81
CA ARG A 72 -15.39 0.69 16.28
C ARG A 72 -15.00 -0.75 15.98
N LEU A 73 -14.18 -1.00 14.97
CA LEU A 73 -13.80 -2.34 14.53
C LEU A 73 -12.48 -2.80 15.16
N ASP A 74 -12.30 -4.12 15.23
CA ASP A 74 -10.99 -4.72 15.53
C ASP A 74 -10.01 -4.38 14.40
N ARG A 75 -9.15 -3.39 14.70
CA ARG A 75 -8.19 -2.80 13.75
C ARG A 75 -7.26 -3.84 13.13
N ARG A 76 -6.93 -4.92 13.86
CA ARG A 76 -6.06 -6.00 13.35
C ARG A 76 -6.79 -6.84 12.30
N LYS A 77 -8.05 -7.18 12.54
CA LYS A 77 -8.87 -7.94 11.58
C LYS A 77 -9.16 -7.12 10.33
N LEU A 78 -9.45 -5.83 10.51
CA LEU A 78 -9.68 -4.91 9.39
C LEU A 78 -8.44 -4.79 8.49
N MET A 79 -7.26 -4.65 9.08
CA MET A 79 -5.98 -4.63 8.35
C MET A 79 -5.76 -5.89 7.53
N LEU A 80 -5.89 -7.08 8.15
CA LEU A 80 -5.75 -8.36 7.46
C LEU A 80 -6.73 -8.52 6.30
N ALA A 81 -7.98 -8.09 6.49
CA ALA A 81 -8.99 -8.10 5.43
C ALA A 81 -8.60 -7.17 4.27
N MET A 82 -8.11 -5.96 4.57
CA MET A 82 -7.70 -5.00 3.54
C MET A 82 -6.45 -5.45 2.78
N ASP A 83 -5.47 -6.03 3.47
CA ASP A 83 -4.27 -6.60 2.83
C ASP A 83 -4.64 -7.78 1.91
N LEU A 84 -5.58 -8.64 2.31
CA LEU A 84 -6.10 -9.72 1.48
C LEU A 84 -6.83 -9.18 0.23
N VAL A 85 -7.70 -8.18 0.42
CA VAL A 85 -8.39 -7.51 -0.70
C VAL A 85 -7.38 -6.90 -1.66
N ASN A 86 -6.34 -6.23 -1.17
CA ASN A 86 -5.29 -5.66 -2.00
C ASN A 86 -4.52 -6.73 -2.77
N GLY A 87 -4.19 -7.85 -2.12
CA GLY A 87 -3.56 -9.00 -2.77
C GLY A 87 -4.41 -9.57 -3.90
N ILE A 88 -5.73 -9.68 -3.71
CA ILE A 88 -6.67 -10.14 -4.74
C ILE A 88 -6.74 -9.15 -5.91
N ILE A 89 -6.80 -7.85 -5.63
CA ILE A 89 -6.84 -6.80 -6.67
C ILE A 89 -5.57 -6.87 -7.52
N ILE A 90 -4.40 -6.89 -6.89
CA ILE A 90 -3.10 -6.97 -7.58
C ILE A 90 -2.98 -8.27 -8.37
N GLY A 91 -3.37 -9.41 -7.78
CA GLY A 91 -3.35 -10.70 -8.45
C GLY A 91 -4.29 -10.76 -9.67
N THR A 92 -5.46 -10.15 -9.56
CA THR A 92 -6.43 -10.05 -10.67
C THR A 92 -5.90 -9.17 -11.79
N ALA A 93 -5.39 -7.98 -11.45
CA ALA A 93 -4.78 -7.07 -12.42
C ALA A 93 -3.60 -7.71 -13.16
N ALA A 94 -2.71 -8.41 -12.42
CA ALA A 94 -1.59 -9.14 -12.99
C ALA A 94 -2.06 -10.27 -13.94
N THR A 95 -3.09 -11.03 -13.54
CA THR A 95 -3.63 -12.10 -14.38
C THR A 95 -4.23 -11.55 -15.67
N LEU A 96 -5.04 -10.49 -15.59
CA LEU A 96 -5.64 -9.82 -16.75
C LEU A 96 -4.58 -9.25 -17.70
N LEU A 97 -3.51 -8.69 -17.14
CA LEU A 97 -2.37 -8.20 -17.90
C LEU A 97 -1.69 -9.33 -18.68
N LEU A 98 -1.39 -10.45 -18.00
CA LEU A 98 -0.69 -11.60 -18.61
C LEU A 98 -1.50 -12.27 -19.73
N ILE A 99 -2.83 -12.30 -19.62
CA ILE A 99 -3.70 -12.83 -20.69
C ILE A 99 -4.08 -11.79 -21.75
N GLY A 100 -3.53 -10.57 -21.66
CA GLY A 100 -3.75 -9.49 -22.62
C GLY A 100 -5.18 -8.93 -22.62
N ARG A 101 -5.94 -9.12 -21.54
CA ARG A 101 -7.35 -8.67 -21.43
C ARG A 101 -7.54 -7.44 -20.55
N LEU A 102 -6.48 -6.93 -19.93
CA LEU A 102 -6.55 -5.73 -19.09
C LEU A 102 -7.06 -4.53 -19.90
N GLN A 103 -8.05 -3.82 -19.36
CA GLN A 103 -8.64 -2.62 -19.93
C GLN A 103 -8.42 -1.39 -19.04
N VAL A 104 -8.40 -0.20 -19.64
CA VAL A 104 -8.13 1.07 -18.93
C VAL A 104 -9.14 1.34 -17.82
N TRP A 105 -10.43 1.02 -18.04
CA TRP A 105 -11.45 1.23 -17.01
C TRP A 105 -11.27 0.31 -15.79
N GLU A 106 -10.74 -0.90 -15.99
CA GLU A 106 -10.41 -1.83 -14.90
C GLU A 106 -9.30 -1.26 -14.02
N ILE A 107 -8.34 -0.54 -14.62
CA ILE A 107 -7.28 0.14 -13.88
C ILE A 107 -7.86 1.22 -12.97
N TYR A 108 -8.83 2.01 -13.43
CA TYR A 108 -9.52 2.98 -12.58
C TYR A 108 -10.22 2.31 -11.40
N LEU A 109 -10.84 1.15 -11.62
CA LEU A 109 -11.48 0.39 -10.55
C LEU A 109 -10.46 -0.17 -9.56
N PHE A 110 -9.39 -0.78 -10.06
CA PHE A 110 -8.34 -1.36 -9.22
C PHE A 110 -7.62 -0.31 -8.38
N THR A 111 -7.30 0.86 -8.95
CA THR A 111 -6.67 1.93 -8.17
C THR A 111 -7.61 2.52 -7.13
N ALA A 112 -8.90 2.70 -7.45
CA ALA A 112 -9.88 3.14 -6.47
C ALA A 112 -10.04 2.15 -5.30
N LEU A 113 -10.11 0.85 -5.59
CA LEU A 113 -10.22 -0.18 -4.57
C LEU A 113 -8.94 -0.29 -3.72
N ALA A 114 -7.77 -0.26 -4.36
CA ALA A 114 -6.48 -0.29 -3.67
C ALA A 114 -6.31 0.93 -2.76
N SER A 115 -6.74 2.12 -3.21
CA SER A 115 -6.72 3.35 -2.40
C SER A 115 -7.62 3.26 -1.18
N THR A 116 -8.75 2.57 -1.28
CA THR A 116 -9.63 2.29 -0.14
C THR A 116 -8.91 1.43 0.90
N ALA A 117 -8.19 0.39 0.47
CA ALA A 117 -7.40 -0.45 1.38
C ALA A 117 -6.31 0.34 2.12
N THR A 118 -5.63 1.28 1.44
CA THR A 118 -4.63 2.15 2.08
C THR A 118 -5.22 3.11 3.11
N LEU A 119 -6.50 3.45 3.05
CA LEU A 119 -7.15 4.29 4.06
C LEU A 119 -7.13 3.63 5.45
N PHE A 120 -7.13 2.31 5.48
CA PHE A 120 -7.09 1.50 6.69
C PHE A 120 -5.66 1.06 7.09
N HIS A 121 -4.61 1.53 6.40
CA HIS A 121 -3.21 1.24 6.74
C HIS A 121 -2.67 2.06 7.92
N ARG A 122 -3.18 3.27 8.20
CA ARG A 122 -2.75 4.04 9.40
C ARG A 122 -3.02 3.33 10.74
N PRO A 123 -4.19 2.69 10.98
CA PRO A 123 -4.44 1.94 12.21
C PRO A 123 -3.67 0.60 12.31
N SER A 124 -3.17 0.06 11.20
CA SER A 124 -2.25 -1.10 11.18
C SER A 124 -1.00 -0.83 12.04
N LEU A 125 -0.40 0.34 11.85
CA LEU A 125 0.79 0.75 12.59
C LEU A 125 0.51 1.00 14.07
N GLN A 126 -0.59 1.69 14.35
CA GLN A 126 -0.99 2.00 15.73
C GLN A 126 -1.46 0.77 16.52
N SER A 127 -1.80 -0.35 15.87
CA SER A 127 -2.27 -1.56 16.56
C SER A 127 -1.24 -2.69 16.57
N SER A 128 -0.41 -2.83 15.53
CA SER A 128 0.58 -3.90 15.47
C SER A 128 1.86 -3.53 16.22
N ILE A 129 2.37 -2.31 16.03
CA ILE A 129 3.65 -1.91 16.63
C ILE A 129 3.56 -1.85 18.17
N PRO A 130 2.55 -1.22 18.80
CA PRO A 130 2.48 -1.13 20.26
C PRO A 130 2.27 -2.45 21.00
N ASN A 131 1.71 -3.46 20.32
CA ASN A 131 1.58 -4.81 20.87
C ASN A 131 2.87 -5.65 20.71
N LEU A 132 3.80 -5.19 19.86
CA LEU A 132 5.01 -5.93 19.52
C LEU A 132 6.25 -5.36 20.20
N VAL A 133 6.29 -4.06 20.50
CA VAL A 133 7.46 -3.38 21.07
C VAL A 133 7.11 -2.58 22.32
N PRO A 134 8.05 -2.46 23.29
CA PRO A 134 7.87 -1.60 24.46
C PRO A 134 7.58 -0.15 24.08
N GLY A 135 6.87 0.58 24.95
CA GLY A 135 6.54 1.99 24.77
C GLY A 135 7.74 2.87 24.43
N GLU A 136 8.90 2.62 25.03
CA GLU A 136 10.12 3.41 24.77
C GLU A 136 10.70 3.19 23.37
N GLN A 137 10.35 2.08 22.70
CA GLN A 137 10.83 1.74 21.37
C GLN A 137 9.85 2.15 20.24
N LEU A 138 8.67 2.67 20.58
CA LEU A 138 7.64 3.04 19.59
C LEU A 138 8.12 4.09 18.60
N THR A 139 8.82 5.12 19.06
CA THR A 139 9.38 6.15 18.19
C THR A 139 10.34 5.55 17.18
N LYS A 140 11.23 4.64 17.62
CA LYS A 140 12.20 3.98 16.76
C LYS A 140 11.53 3.04 15.74
N ALA A 141 10.50 2.31 16.16
CA ALA A 141 9.71 1.45 15.29
C ALA A 141 8.93 2.26 14.23
N ASN A 142 8.32 3.39 14.62
CA ASN A 142 7.64 4.30 13.69
C ASN A 142 8.63 4.94 12.69
N SER A 143 9.84 5.30 13.13
CA SER A 143 10.88 5.82 12.23
C SER A 143 11.28 4.80 11.18
N LEU A 144 11.49 3.53 11.56
CA LEU A 144 11.78 2.45 10.60
C LEU A 144 10.67 2.29 9.56
N TYR A 145 9.42 2.37 9.99
CA TYR A 145 8.30 2.34 9.05
C TYR A 145 8.28 3.54 8.10
N GLN A 146 8.51 4.76 8.60
CA GLN A 146 8.56 5.95 7.75
C GLN A 146 9.70 5.88 6.72
N ILE A 147 10.85 5.32 7.11
CA ILE A 147 11.96 5.05 6.19
C ILE A 147 11.50 4.05 5.11
N SER A 148 10.86 2.94 5.48
CA SER A 148 10.33 1.97 4.50
C SER A 148 9.30 2.62 3.56
N ALA A 149 8.40 3.46 4.09
CA ALA A 149 7.39 4.16 3.32
C ALA A 149 8.00 5.15 2.32
N GLY A 150 8.98 5.94 2.77
CA GLY A 150 9.73 6.87 1.93
C GLY A 150 10.54 6.15 0.86
N ALA A 151 11.24 5.08 1.25
CA ALA A 151 11.98 4.24 0.31
C ALA A 151 11.06 3.63 -0.76
N ALA A 152 9.89 3.11 -0.38
CA ALA A 152 8.90 2.62 -1.33
C ALA A 152 8.37 3.72 -2.27
N GLY A 153 8.20 4.94 -1.76
CA GLY A 153 7.78 6.10 -2.55
C GLY A 153 8.82 6.58 -3.56
N ILE A 154 10.11 6.41 -3.28
CA ILE A 154 11.23 6.84 -4.15
C ILE A 154 11.64 5.72 -5.11
N ALA A 155 11.74 4.48 -4.61
CA ALA A 155 12.18 3.35 -5.40
C ALA A 155 11.16 2.95 -6.47
N GLY A 156 9.87 3.19 -6.24
CA GLY A 156 8.82 2.96 -7.24
C GLY A 156 9.08 3.71 -8.56
N PRO A 157 9.18 5.05 -8.54
CA PRO A 157 9.45 5.84 -9.74
C PRO A 157 10.80 5.54 -10.38
N ALA A 158 11.83 5.27 -9.57
CA ALA A 158 13.17 4.94 -10.07
C ALA A 158 13.20 3.60 -10.83
N VAL A 159 12.60 2.54 -10.28
CA VAL A 159 12.51 1.23 -10.95
C VAL A 159 11.59 1.28 -12.16
N GLY A 160 10.45 2.00 -12.06
CA GLY A 160 9.55 2.22 -13.18
C GLY A 160 10.25 2.92 -14.34
N GLY A 161 11.00 4.00 -14.07
CA GLY A 161 11.77 4.71 -15.10
C GLY A 161 12.86 3.87 -15.76
N ILE A 162 13.53 2.99 -15.00
CA ILE A 162 14.57 2.09 -15.55
C ILE A 162 13.95 1.02 -16.45
N LEU A 163 12.87 0.36 -16.03
CA LEU A 163 12.21 -0.70 -16.81
C LEU A 163 11.61 -0.19 -18.12
N VAL A 164 11.26 1.09 -18.13
CA VAL A 164 10.69 1.82 -19.25
C VAL A 164 11.74 2.34 -20.23
N GLY A 165 12.90 2.73 -19.71
CA GLY A 165 14.01 3.22 -20.51
C GLY A 165 14.84 2.11 -21.18
N MET A 166 14.47 0.84 -20.96
CA MET A 166 15.07 -0.34 -21.58
C MET A 166 14.33 -0.78 -22.84
#